data_AF-A0A662DPZ3-F1
#
_entry.id   AF-A0A662DPZ3-F1
#
_cell.length_a   1.000
_cell.length_b   1.000
_cell.length_c   1.000
_cell.angle_alpha   90.00
_cell.angle_beta   90.00
_cell.angle_gamma   90.00
#
_symmetry.space_group_name_H-M   'P 1'
#
loop_
_entity.id
_entity.type
_entity.pdbx_description
1 polymer ?
#
loop_
_entity_poly.entity_id
_entity_poly.type
_entity_poly.pdbx_seq_one_letter_code
_entity_poly.pdbx_strand_id
1 'polypeptide(L)'
;MSKRERDRGKLGERELAAVFRARRWPNARRGQQRSGLDQADVVDGPDGCHFEVKRVERLVWRTAMQQAIDDAAAATVAAGALARSAGGVPPSSVIPVVATRRNQDEWFALLRLDDLLDMLEVVEDARCWDARGREDSRGLLD
;
A
#
# COMPACT_ATOMS: atom_id res chain seq x y z
N MET A 1 9.73 -21.77 -8.83
CA MET A 1 10.64 -20.88 -8.08
C MET A 1 11.66 -21.68 -7.29
N SER A 2 12.93 -21.30 -7.38
CA SER A 2 14.02 -21.85 -6.58
C SER A 2 13.93 -21.41 -5.10
N LYS A 3 14.66 -22.08 -4.20
CA LYS A 3 14.78 -21.65 -2.80
C LYS A 3 15.36 -20.23 -2.69
N ARG A 4 16.38 -19.91 -3.49
CA ARG A 4 17.04 -18.59 -3.51
C ARG A 4 16.09 -17.47 -3.93
N GLU A 5 15.23 -17.72 -4.92
CA GLU A 5 14.21 -16.74 -5.34
C GLU A 5 13.21 -16.47 -4.23
N ARG A 6 12.72 -17.52 -3.57
CA ARG A 6 11.78 -17.38 -2.45
C ARG A 6 12.39 -16.64 -1.26
N ASP A 7 13.64 -16.94 -0.92
CA ASP A 7 14.33 -16.28 0.19
C ASP A 7 14.60 -14.80 -0.14
N ARG A 8 14.90 -14.47 -1.40
CA ARG A 8 15.04 -13.09 -1.88
C ARG A 8 13.72 -12.32 -1.81
N GLY A 9 12.61 -12.93 -2.22
CA GLY A 9 11.27 -12.33 -2.10
C GLY A 9 10.95 -11.98 -0.66
N LYS A 10 11.05 -12.97 0.24
CA LYS A 10 10.83 -12.79 1.68
C LYS A 10 11.71 -11.69 2.30
N LEU A 11 12.96 -11.60 1.87
CA LEU A 11 13.87 -10.56 2.32
C LEU A 11 13.42 -9.18 1.84
N GLY A 12 13.05 -9.05 0.56
CA GLY A 12 12.50 -7.80 0.00
C GLY A 12 11.25 -7.34 0.75
N GLU A 13 10.31 -8.24 1.01
CA GLU A 13 9.07 -7.90 1.74
C GLU A 13 9.36 -7.41 3.17
N ARG A 14 10.32 -8.04 3.86
CA ARG A 14 10.77 -7.61 5.20
C ARG A 14 11.48 -6.26 5.18
N GLU A 15 12.29 -6.01 4.16
CA GLU A 15 12.99 -4.74 3.97
C GLU A 15 12.00 -3.60 3.71
N LEU A 16 10.99 -3.78 2.85
CA LEU A 16 9.96 -2.77 2.63
C LEU A 16 9.15 -2.51 3.91
N ALA A 17 8.76 -3.56 4.63
CA ALA A 17 8.10 -3.39 5.92
C ALA A 17 8.96 -2.59 6.91
N ALA A 18 10.28 -2.77 6.90
CA ALA A 18 11.19 -1.95 7.73
C ALA A 18 11.20 -0.48 7.31
N VAL A 19 11.12 -0.17 6.01
CA VAL A 19 10.98 1.21 5.51
C VAL A 19 9.70 1.86 6.05
N PHE A 20 8.59 1.12 6.06
CA PHE A 20 7.32 1.62 6.60
C PHE A 20 7.38 1.84 8.12
N ARG A 21 7.98 0.90 8.87
CA ARG A 21 8.19 1.02 10.32
C ARG A 21 9.07 2.19 10.71
N ALA A 22 10.10 2.49 9.92
CA ALA A 22 10.95 3.66 10.12
C ALA A 22 10.23 5.00 9.83
N ARG A 23 9.02 4.94 9.27
CA ARG A 23 8.16 6.10 8.98
C ARG A 23 6.97 6.10 9.93
N ARG A 24 5.75 6.24 9.42
CA ARG A 24 4.53 6.42 10.21
C ARG A 24 3.80 5.11 10.55
N TRP A 25 4.32 3.96 10.12
CA TRP A 25 3.63 2.67 10.21
C TRP A 25 4.41 1.65 11.06
N PRO A 26 4.46 1.83 12.40
CA PRO A 26 5.29 1.02 13.29
C PRO A 26 4.93 -0.47 13.29
N ASN A 27 3.70 -0.80 12.90
CA ASN A 27 3.19 -2.17 12.87
C ASN A 27 3.38 -2.87 11.51
N ALA A 28 3.89 -2.15 10.49
CA ALA A 28 4.05 -2.70 9.15
C ALA A 28 4.87 -3.99 9.16
N ARG A 29 4.38 -5.02 8.49
CA ARG A 29 4.98 -6.36 8.50
C ARG A 29 4.79 -7.07 7.17
N ARG A 30 5.63 -8.07 6.93
CA ARG A 30 5.47 -8.99 5.81
C ARG A 30 4.11 -9.70 5.90
N GLY A 31 3.36 -9.73 4.80
CA GLY A 31 2.15 -10.52 4.67
C GLY A 31 2.44 -12.00 4.86
N GLN A 32 1.51 -12.73 5.47
CA GLN A 32 1.62 -14.18 5.55
C GLN A 32 0.32 -14.79 5.05
N GLN A 33 0.39 -15.49 3.92
CA GLN A 33 -0.66 -16.38 3.42
C GLN A 33 -0.84 -17.56 4.41
N ARG A 34 -1.40 -17.30 5.59
CA ARG A 34 -1.78 -18.30 6.59
C ARG A 34 -3.29 -18.41 6.73
N SER A 35 -4.03 -17.34 6.46
CA SER A 35 -5.48 -17.25 6.70
C SER A 35 -6.32 -16.96 5.45
N GLY A 36 -5.71 -16.81 4.27
CA GLY A 36 -6.43 -16.42 3.04
C GLY A 36 -6.86 -14.95 2.99
N LEU A 37 -6.60 -14.17 4.04
CA LEU A 37 -6.99 -12.76 4.17
C LEU A 37 -5.84 -11.78 3.85
N ASP A 38 -4.60 -12.15 4.17
CA ASP A 38 -3.41 -11.35 3.84
C ASP A 38 -2.98 -11.65 2.38
N GLN A 39 -3.53 -10.88 1.43
CA GLN A 39 -3.18 -11.00 0.00
C GLN A 39 -2.00 -10.10 -0.41
N ALA A 40 -1.70 -9.04 0.35
CA ALA A 40 -0.58 -8.14 0.07
C ALA A 40 0.75 -8.69 0.60
N ASP A 41 1.86 -8.36 -0.10
CA ASP A 41 3.21 -8.72 0.32
C ASP A 41 3.62 -8.03 1.63
N VAL A 42 3.09 -6.83 1.88
CA VAL A 42 3.26 -6.08 3.13
C VAL A 42 1.89 -5.56 3.58
N VAL A 43 1.61 -5.73 4.87
CA VAL A 43 0.36 -5.31 5.53
C VAL A 43 0.66 -4.40 6.71
N ASP A 44 -0.37 -3.75 7.26
CA ASP A 44 -0.27 -2.75 8.34
C ASP A 44 0.63 -1.55 7.97
N GLY A 45 0.71 -1.24 6.67
CA GLY A 45 1.40 -0.09 6.07
C GLY A 45 0.46 1.07 5.77
N PRO A 46 0.75 1.91 4.75
CA PRO A 46 -0.17 2.95 4.28
C PRO A 46 -1.59 2.41 4.04
N ASP A 47 -2.57 3.05 4.66
CA ASP A 47 -3.98 2.68 4.50
C ASP A 47 -4.44 2.86 3.05
N GLY A 48 -5.39 2.02 2.63
CA GLY A 48 -5.96 2.08 1.28
C GLY A 48 -5.01 1.60 0.17
N CYS A 49 -3.85 1.03 0.50
CA CYS A 49 -2.87 0.55 -0.49
C CYS A 49 -2.68 -0.98 -0.44
N HIS A 50 -2.48 -1.59 -1.61
CA HIS A 50 -2.05 -2.97 -1.77
C HIS A 50 -0.64 -3.00 -2.36
N PHE A 51 0.33 -3.48 -1.59
CA PHE A 51 1.73 -3.50 -2.01
C PHE A 51 2.15 -4.87 -2.57
N GLU A 52 2.72 -4.85 -3.77
CA GLU A 52 3.43 -5.95 -4.43
C GLU A 52 4.94 -5.64 -4.42
N VAL A 53 5.76 -6.56 -3.91
CA VAL A 53 7.21 -6.34 -3.69
C VAL A 53 8.05 -7.05 -4.75
N LYS A 54 8.83 -6.29 -5.51
CA LYS A 54 9.76 -6.83 -6.52
C LYS A 54 11.20 -6.43 -6.24
N ARG A 55 11.97 -7.36 -5.63
CA ARG A 55 13.43 -7.26 -5.53
C ARG A 55 14.09 -7.92 -6.75
N VAL A 56 14.29 -7.13 -7.80
CA VAL A 56 14.76 -7.59 -9.13
C VAL A 56 15.67 -6.56 -9.79
N GLU A 57 16.65 -7.03 -10.56
CA GLU A 57 17.56 -6.13 -11.31
C GLU A 57 16.87 -5.48 -12.52
N ARG A 58 15.96 -6.22 -13.16
CA ARG A 58 15.14 -5.74 -14.27
C ARG A 58 13.67 -6.03 -13.97
N LEU A 59 12.91 -4.97 -13.74
CA LEU A 59 11.47 -5.07 -13.53
C LEU A 59 10.76 -5.18 -14.88
N VAL A 60 9.92 -6.21 -15.04
CA VAL A 60 8.92 -6.26 -16.11
C VAL A 60 7.64 -5.61 -15.57
N TRP A 61 7.57 -4.29 -15.72
CA TRP A 61 6.60 -3.46 -15.00
C TRP A 61 5.14 -3.82 -15.32
N ARG A 62 4.81 -4.17 -16.58
CA ARG A 62 3.44 -4.53 -16.97
C ARG A 62 2.92 -5.74 -16.20
N THR A 63 3.73 -6.80 -16.12
CA THR A 63 3.37 -8.03 -15.40
C THR A 63 3.28 -7.78 -13.90
N ALA A 64 4.23 -7.03 -13.33
CA ALA A 64 4.19 -6.70 -11.91
C ALA A 64 2.98 -5.83 -11.54
N MET A 65 2.65 -4.84 -12.38
CA MET A 65 1.50 -3.97 -12.17
C MET A 65 0.19 -4.73 -12.33
N GLN A 66 0.09 -5.62 -13.32
CA GLN A 66 -1.11 -6.47 -13.48
C GLN A 66 -1.33 -7.36 -12.24
N GLN A 67 -0.27 -7.97 -11.71
CA GLN A 67 -0.35 -8.76 -10.47
C GLN A 67 -0.90 -7.91 -9.31
N ALA A 68 -0.34 -6.71 -9.10
CA ALA A 68 -0.80 -5.82 -8.05
C ALA A 68 -2.26 -5.38 -8.23
N ILE A 69 -2.72 -5.13 -9.46
CA ILE A 69 -4.12 -4.80 -9.77
C ILE A 69 -5.04 -5.97 -9.42
N ASP A 70 -4.69 -7.18 -9.86
CA ASP A 70 -5.51 -8.37 -9.65
C ASP A 70 -5.64 -8.69 -8.15
N ASP A 71 -4.54 -8.61 -7.41
CA ASP A 71 -4.52 -8.87 -5.97
C ASP A 71 -5.23 -7.77 -5.16
N ALA A 72 -5.12 -6.50 -5.59
CA ALA A 72 -5.89 -5.39 -5.00
C ALA A 72 -7.40 -5.54 -5.23
N ALA A 73 -7.81 -5.98 -6.42
CA ALA A 73 -9.20 -6.27 -6.73
C ALA A 73 -9.73 -7.43 -5.88
N ALA A 74 -8.96 -8.51 -5.76
CA ALA A 74 -9.31 -9.64 -4.90
C ALA A 74 -9.42 -9.23 -3.41
N ALA A 75 -8.54 -8.37 -2.92
CA ALA A 75 -8.61 -7.83 -1.57
C ALA A 75 -9.86 -6.96 -1.36
N THR A 76 -10.22 -6.11 -2.34
CA THR A 76 -11.42 -5.28 -2.30
C THR A 76 -12.69 -6.13 -2.24
N VAL A 77 -12.77 -7.19 -3.06
CA VAL A 77 -13.91 -8.12 -3.06
C VAL A 77 -14.04 -8.83 -1.70
N ALA A 78 -12.93 -9.32 -1.15
CA ALA A 78 -12.91 -9.99 0.15
C ALA A 78 -13.34 -9.05 1.29
N ALA A 79 -12.80 -7.82 1.31
CA ALA A 79 -13.19 -6.79 2.27
C ALA A 79 -14.67 -6.43 2.16
N GLY A 80 -15.19 -6.31 0.93
CA GLY A 80 -16.60 -6.01 0.72
C GLY A 80 -17.54 -7.13 1.14
N ALA A 81 -17.16 -8.40 0.95
CA ALA A 81 -17.93 -9.53 1.47
C ALA A 81 -18.00 -9.51 3.00
N LEU A 82 -16.88 -9.22 3.67
CA LEU A 82 -16.81 -9.10 5.12
C LEU A 82 -17.62 -7.91 5.63
N ALA A 83 -17.44 -6.72 5.05
CA ALA A 83 -18.15 -5.50 5.43
C ALA A 83 -19.67 -5.68 5.35
N ARG A 84 -20.17 -6.29 4.26
CA ARG A 84 -21.61 -6.60 4.11
C ARG A 84 -22.12 -7.52 5.20
N SER A 85 -21.34 -8.55 5.57
CA SER A 85 -21.72 -9.46 6.66
C SER A 85 -21.74 -8.79 8.04
N ALA A 86 -21.01 -7.68 8.21
CA ALA A 86 -20.92 -6.90 9.44
C ALA A 86 -21.78 -5.63 9.44
N GLY A 87 -22.60 -5.39 8.40
CA GLY A 87 -23.43 -4.18 8.27
C GLY A 87 -22.68 -2.88 7.92
N GLY A 88 -21.43 -2.98 7.45
CA GLY A 88 -20.58 -1.85 7.05
C GLY A 88 -20.61 -1.54 5.55
N VAL A 89 -20.05 -0.38 5.19
CA VAL A 89 -19.85 0.05 3.79
C VAL A 89 -18.50 -0.47 3.30
N PRO A 90 -18.41 -1.14 2.13
CA PRO A 90 -17.14 -1.60 1.57
C PRO A 90 -16.25 -0.41 1.17
N PRO A 91 -14.91 -0.54 1.20
CA PRO A 91 -14.01 0.47 0.64
C PRO A 91 -14.26 0.63 -0.88
N SER A 92 -14.14 1.86 -1.39
CA SER A 92 -14.39 2.20 -2.80
C SER A 92 -13.39 1.55 -3.76
N SER A 93 -12.12 1.46 -3.37
CA SER A 93 -11.06 0.71 -4.06
C SER A 93 -9.79 0.70 -3.19
N VAL A 94 -8.95 -0.32 -3.36
CA VAL A 94 -7.59 -0.35 -2.79
C VAL A 94 -6.61 0.00 -3.92
N ILE A 95 -5.67 0.91 -3.66
CA ILE A 95 -4.71 1.38 -4.66
C ILE A 95 -3.58 0.35 -4.82
N PRO A 96 -3.37 -0.21 -6.02
CA PRO A 96 -2.29 -1.15 -6.26
C PRO A 96 -0.95 -0.41 -6.42
N VAL A 97 0.08 -0.87 -5.70
CA VAL A 97 1.41 -0.28 -5.73
C VAL A 97 2.46 -1.38 -5.86
N VAL A 98 3.34 -1.27 -6.87
CA VAL A 98 4.53 -2.11 -6.97
C VAL A 98 5.71 -1.38 -6.33
N ALA A 99 6.19 -1.90 -5.22
CA ALA A 99 7.44 -1.45 -4.60
C ALA A 99 8.60 -2.27 -5.16
N THR A 100 9.55 -1.62 -5.83
CA THR A 100 10.68 -2.29 -6.46
C THR A 100 12.02 -1.72 -6.01
N ARG A 101 13.02 -2.59 -5.96
CA ARG A 101 14.42 -2.21 -5.77
C ARG A 101 15.35 -3.21 -6.45
N ARG A 102 16.52 -2.73 -6.83
CA ARG A 102 17.67 -3.58 -7.14
C ARG A 102 18.44 -3.95 -5.89
N ASN A 103 19.40 -4.86 -6.02
CA ASN A 103 20.27 -5.19 -4.90
C ASN A 103 21.10 -3.96 -4.48
N GLN A 104 21.08 -3.63 -3.19
CA GLN A 104 21.79 -2.48 -2.60
C GLN A 104 21.42 -1.10 -3.19
N ASP A 105 20.30 -1.02 -3.90
CA ASP A 105 19.80 0.22 -4.48
C ASP A 105 18.61 0.76 -3.67
N GLU A 106 18.16 1.97 -4.01
CA GLU A 106 16.99 2.61 -3.42
C GLU A 106 15.66 1.93 -3.79
N TRP A 107 14.62 2.23 -3.01
CA TRP A 107 13.26 1.76 -3.26
C TRP A 107 12.50 2.75 -4.15
N PHE A 108 11.90 2.24 -5.21
CA PHE A 108 10.97 2.96 -6.07
C PHE A 108 9.56 2.39 -5.93
N ALA A 109 8.55 3.24 -6.18
CA ALA A 109 7.16 2.84 -6.30
C ALA A 109 6.67 3.04 -7.73
N LEU A 110 5.91 2.07 -8.23
CA LEU A 110 5.16 2.16 -9.48
C LEU A 110 3.68 2.00 -9.17
N LEU A 111 2.88 2.89 -9.74
CA LEU A 111 1.42 2.91 -9.66
C LEU A 111 0.88 3.46 -10.99
N ARG A 112 -0.44 3.32 -11.23
CA ARG A 112 -1.06 3.98 -12.39
C ARG A 112 -1.04 5.49 -12.19
N LEU A 113 -0.99 6.22 -13.30
CA LEU A 113 -0.99 7.68 -13.24
C LEU A 113 -2.24 8.21 -12.54
N ASP A 114 -3.41 7.65 -12.87
CA ASP A 114 -4.68 8.07 -12.25
C ASP A 114 -4.66 7.89 -10.73
N ASP A 115 -4.17 6.74 -10.24
CA ASP A 115 -4.04 6.49 -8.79
C ASP A 115 -3.10 7.52 -8.12
N LEU A 116 -2.04 7.96 -8.82
CA LEU A 116 -1.15 9.01 -8.32
C LEU A 116 -1.85 10.37 -8.29
N LEU A 117 -2.62 10.71 -9.33
CA LEU A 117 -3.34 11.97 -9.41
C LEU A 117 -4.39 12.08 -8.29
N ASP A 118 -5.17 11.01 -8.08
CA ASP A 118 -6.14 10.93 -6.98
C ASP A 118 -5.48 11.16 -5.61
N MET A 119 -4.29 10.58 -5.38
CA MET A 119 -3.51 10.82 -4.14
C MET A 119 -3.07 12.28 -4.01
N LEU A 120 -2.64 12.91 -5.11
CA LEU A 120 -2.17 14.28 -5.11
C LEU A 120 -3.31 15.26 -4.83
N GLU A 121 -4.50 15.02 -5.38
CA GLU A 121 -5.71 15.80 -5.09
C GLU A 121 -6.03 15.77 -3.59
N VAL A 122 -5.98 14.59 -2.95
CA VAL A 122 -6.18 14.46 -1.50
C VAL A 122 -5.12 15.25 -0.70
N VAL A 123 -3.86 15.22 -1.14
CA VAL A 123 -2.78 15.98 -0.49
C VAL A 123 -2.99 17.48 -0.62
N GLU A 124 -3.45 17.95 -1.78
CA GLU A 124 -3.76 19.36 -2.02
C GLU A 124 -4.94 19.81 -1.15
N ASP A 125 -6.00 19.02 -1.07
CA ASP A 125 -7.16 19.30 -0.23
C ASP A 125 -6.79 19.35 1.26
N ALA A 126 -5.98 18.40 1.73
CA ALA A 126 -5.49 18.39 3.11
C ALA A 126 -4.65 19.63 3.44
N ARG A 127 -3.81 20.09 2.49
CA ARG A 127 -3.04 21.34 2.64
C ARG A 127 -3.95 22.56 2.64
N CYS A 128 -4.98 22.57 1.80
CA CYS A 128 -5.97 23.65 1.76
C CYS A 128 -6.82 23.70 3.03
N TRP A 129 -7.12 22.55 3.65
CA TRP A 129 -7.72 22.48 4.98
C TRP A 129 -6.78 23.07 6.03
N ASP A 130 -5.51 22.68 6.05
CA ASP A 130 -4.51 23.22 6.97
C ASP A 130 -4.31 24.74 6.85
N ALA A 131 -4.48 25.29 5.64
CA ALA A 131 -4.42 26.72 5.37
C ALA A 131 -5.67 27.48 5.82
N ARG A 132 -6.87 26.87 5.73
CA ARG A 132 -8.16 27.50 6.06
C ARG A 132 -8.63 27.23 7.50
N GLY A 133 -8.25 26.10 8.09
CA GLY A 133 -8.83 25.56 9.34
C GLY A 133 -8.00 25.79 10.61
N ARG A 134 -6.81 26.39 10.51
CA ARG A 134 -5.99 26.78 11.68
C ARG A 134 -6.28 28.19 12.23
N GLU A 135 -7.10 28.97 11.54
CA GLU A 135 -7.56 30.30 11.99
C GLU A 135 -8.81 30.21 12.88
N ASP A 136 -9.70 29.23 12.65
CA ASP A 136 -11.02 29.19 13.31
C ASP A 136 -11.02 28.47 14.69
N SER A 137 -10.07 27.57 14.93
CA SER A 137 -10.00 26.80 16.19
C SER A 137 -9.34 27.54 17.36
N ARG A 138 -8.81 28.75 17.14
CA ARG A 138 -8.30 29.63 18.21
C ARG A 138 -9.38 30.57 18.80
N GLY A 139 -10.59 30.58 18.25
CA GLY A 139 -11.72 31.41 18.72
C GLY A 139 -12.78 30.68 19.53
N LEU A 140 -12.58 29.40 19.88
CA LEU A 140 -13.57 28.58 20.59
C LEU A 140 -13.13 28.11 21.99
N LEU A 141 -12.08 28.71 22.54
CA LEU A 141 -11.61 28.48 23.92
C LEU A 141 -11.51 29.78 24.75
N ASP A 142 -12.35 30.77 24.46
CA ASP A 142 -12.61 31.92 25.33
C ASP A 142 -14.08 31.95 25.76
#